data_AF-A0A8X6U0G1-F1
#
_entry.id   AF-A0A8X6U0G1-F1
#
_cell.length_a   1.000
_cell.length_b   1.000
_cell.length_c   1.000
_cell.angle_alpha   90.00
_cell.angle_beta   90.00
_cell.angle_gamma   90.00
#
_symmetry.space_group_name_H-M   'P 1'
#
loop_
_entity.id
_entity.type
_entity.pdbx_description
1 polymer ?
#
loop_
_entity_poly.entity_id
_entity_poly.type
_entity_poly.pdbx_seq_one_letter_code
_entity_poly.pdbx_strand_id
1 'polypeptide(L)' 'LITTTSNLLDRETQAEHVLEISVSDNGDPALTSSTRIVVKVLDVNDHAPSFFQRLQRCYIPQMAKQGPTVCQV' A
#
# COMPACT_ATOMS: atom_id res chain seq x y z
N LEU A 1 -10.35 -15.44 -21.80
CA LEU A 1 -9.24 -14.52 -22.15
C LEU A 1 -8.54 -14.14 -20.86
N ILE A 2 -7.22 -14.35 -20.74
CA ILE A 2 -6.46 -13.82 -19.60
C ILE A 2 -6.05 -12.41 -19.99
N THR A 3 -6.71 -11.41 -19.41
CA THR A 3 -6.38 -10.00 -19.65
C THR A 3 -5.41 -9.57 -18.56
N THR A 4 -4.20 -9.19 -18.94
CA THR A 4 -3.23 -8.55 -18.03
C THR A 4 -3.66 -7.11 -17.76
N THR A 5 -3.33 -6.57 -16.59
CA THR A 5 -3.62 -5.16 -16.26
C THR A 5 -2.94 -4.24 -17.28
N SER A 6 -3.69 -3.27 -17.83
CA SER A 6 -3.15 -2.29 -18.78
C SER A 6 -2.26 -1.24 -18.12
N ASN A 7 -2.38 -1.10 -16.80
CA ASN A 7 -1.68 -0.11 -15.99
C ASN A 7 -0.62 -0.79 -15.11
N LEU A 8 0.40 -0.03 -14.74
CA LEU A 8 1.40 -0.44 -13.77
C LEU A 8 0.74 -0.68 -12.40
N LEU A 9 1.22 -1.69 -11.68
CA LEU A 9 0.82 -1.96 -10.30
C LEU A 9 1.64 -1.07 -9.37
N ASP A 10 0.98 -0.41 -8.44
CA ASP A 10 1.59 0.44 -7.43
C ASP A 10 0.94 0.11 -6.08
N ARG A 11 1.74 -0.36 -5.12
CA ARG A 11 1.22 -0.83 -3.83
C ARG A 11 0.70 0.33 -3.00
N GLU A 12 1.35 1.49 -3.07
CA GLU A 12 0.98 2.70 -2.35
C GLU A 12 -0.37 3.25 -2.82
N THR A 13 -0.71 3.04 -4.09
CA THR A 13 -2.06 3.29 -4.61
C THR A 13 -3.02 2.17 -4.24
N GLN A 14 -2.66 0.91 -4.48
CA GLN A 14 -3.52 -0.25 -4.23
C GLN A 14 -2.72 -1.52 -3.93
N ALA A 15 -2.78 -1.97 -2.67
CA ALA A 15 -2.07 -3.17 -2.22
C ALA A 15 -2.74 -4.51 -2.60
N GLU A 16 -4.04 -4.49 -2.88
CA GLU A 16 -4.80 -5.72 -3.18
C GLU A 16 -5.89 -5.47 -4.25
N HIS A 17 -6.02 -6.42 -5.16
CA HIS A 17 -7.09 -6.48 -6.16
C HIS A 17 -7.90 -7.76 -5.98
N VAL A 18 -9.22 -7.61 -5.80
CA VAL A 18 -10.15 -8.74 -5.71
C VAL A 18 -10.89 -8.87 -7.03
N LEU A 19 -10.73 -10.01 -7.67
CA LEU A 19 -11.39 -10.36 -8.92
C LEU A 19 -12.46 -11.41 -8.64
N GLU A 20 -13.71 -11.12 -9.01
CA GLU A 20 -14.79 -12.10 -8.96
C GLU A 20 -14.99 -12.71 -10.34
N ILE A 21 -14.89 -14.03 -10.41
CA ILE A 21 -15.06 -14.81 -11.63
C ILE A 21 -16.37 -15.56 -11.52
N SER A 22 -17.26 -15.38 -12.47
CA SER A 22 -18.46 -16.18 -12.64
C SER A 22 -18.35 -17.07 -13.87
N VAL A 23 -18.80 -18.31 -13.75
CA VAL A 23 -18.93 -19.27 -14.85
C VAL A 23 -20.39 -19.71 -14.90
N SER A 24 -20.99 -19.64 -16.08
CA SER A 24 -22.35 -20.14 -16.35
C SER A 24 -22.26 -21.29 -17.34
N ASP A 25 -23.09 -22.32 -17.17
CA ASP A 25 -23.33 -23.30 -18.23
C ASP A 25 -24.40 -22.78 -19.22
N ASN A 26 -24.63 -23.57 -20.28
CA ASN A 26 -25.68 -23.33 -21.27
C ASN A 26 -26.94 -24.17 -20.99
N GLY A 27 -27.19 -24.54 -19.74
CA GLY A 27 -28.39 -25.28 -19.35
C GLY A 27 -29.66 -24.42 -19.39
N ASP A 28 -30.82 -25.07 -19.26
CA ASP A 28 -32.10 -24.39 -19.05
C ASP A 28 -32.83 -25.07 -17.86
N PRO A 29 -32.80 -24.47 -16.65
CA PRO A 29 -32.17 -23.20 -16.31
C PRO A 29 -30.64 -23.31 -16.21
N ALA A 30 -29.94 -22.23 -16.56
CA ALA A 30 -28.48 -22.17 -16.48
C ALA A 30 -28.00 -22.18 -15.03
N LEU A 31 -26.97 -22.97 -14.74
CA LEU A 31 -26.30 -22.97 -13.43
C LEU A 31 -25.10 -22.04 -13.47
N THR A 32 -24.94 -21.25 -12.42
CA THR A 32 -23.81 -20.32 -12.25
C THR A 32 -22.99 -20.68 -11.03
N SER A 33 -21.67 -20.61 -11.14
CA SER A 33 -20.73 -20.72 -10.02
C SER A 33 -19.80 -19.52 -10.03
N SER A 34 -19.49 -18.96 -8.87
CA SER A 34 -18.52 -17.87 -8.75
C SER A 34 -17.41 -18.19 -7.76
N THR A 35 -16.24 -17.61 -8.02
CA THR A 35 -15.07 -17.68 -7.14
C THR A 35 -14.35 -16.34 -7.11
N ARG A 36 -13.57 -16.13 -6.06
CA ARG A 36 -12.78 -14.90 -5.86
C ARG A 36 -11.29 -15.20 -5.97
N ILE A 37 -10.59 -14.40 -6.77
CA ILE A 37 -9.14 -14.36 -6.82
C ILE A 37 -8.68 -13.09 -6.11
N VAL A 38 -7.76 -13.25 -5.17
CA VAL A 38 -7.15 -12.15 -4.44
C VAL A 38 -5.70 -12.00 -4.92
N VAL A 39 -5.41 -10.89 -5.58
CA VAL A 39 -4.07 -10.55 -6.06
C VAL A 39 -3.45 -9.55 -5.08
N LYS A 40 -2.32 -9.92 -4.48
CA LYS A 40 -1.58 -9.06 -3.57
C LYS A 40 -0.39 -8.43 -4.30
N VAL A 41 -0.30 -7.10 -4.25
CA VAL A 41 0.84 -6.37 -4.80
C VAL A 41 1.95 -6.37 -3.74
N LEU A 42 3.12 -6.89 -4.12
CA LEU A 42 4.27 -6.92 -3.23
C LEU A 42 4.88 -5.53 -3.13
N ASP A 43 5.36 -5.23 -1.92
CA ASP A 43 6.04 -3.97 -1.64
C ASP A 43 7.41 -3.89 -2.28
N VAL A 44 7.71 -2.73 -2.84
CA VAL A 44 9.02 -2.38 -3.37
C VAL A 44 9.44 -1.10 -2.67
N ASN A 45 10.67 -1.06 -2.19
CA ASN A 45 11.19 0.14 -1.53
C ASN A 45 11.56 1.23 -2.57
N ASP A 46 10.55 1.83 -3.19
CA ASP A 46 10.66 2.90 -4.19
C ASP A 46 10.33 4.29 -3.62
N HIS A 47 9.76 4.36 -2.41
CA HIS A 47 9.50 5.58 -1.67
C HIS A 47 10.66 5.91 -0.72
N ALA A 48 11.47 6.91 -1.09
CA ALA A 48 12.55 7.41 -0.25
C ALA A 48 12.00 8.04 1.05
N PRO A 49 12.68 7.85 2.21
CA PRO A 49 12.26 8.46 3.46
C PRO A 49 12.25 9.99 3.33
N SER A 50 11.25 10.63 3.93
CA SER A 50 11.12 12.09 3.94
C SER A 50 10.95 12.61 5.36
N PHE A 51 11.60 13.74 5.65
CA PHE A 51 11.43 14.43 6.93
C PHE A 51 10.15 15.26 6.91
N PHE A 52 9.42 15.25 8.03
CA PHE A 52 8.22 16.08 8.19
C PHE A 52 8.54 17.58 8.09
N GLN A 53 9.72 17.98 8.58
CA GLN A 53 10.23 19.34 8.45
C GLN A 53 11.53 19.34 7.64
N ARG A 54 11.61 20.22 6.63
CA ARG A 54 12.87 20.47 5.91
C ARG A 54 13.98 21.00 6.80
N LEU A 55 13.63 21.74 7.85
CA LEU A 55 14.57 22.30 8.81
C LEU A 55 13.98 22.17 10.21
N GLN A 56 14.58 21.31 11.03
CA GLN A 56 14.22 21.18 12.43
C GLN A 56 15.10 22.09 13.28
N ARG A 57 14.48 23.02 14.02
CA ARG A 57 15.19 23.92 14.94
C ARG A 57 15.01 23.43 16.37
N CYS A 58 16.13 23.35 17.07
CA CYS A 58 16.19 22.85 18.43
C CYS A 58 16.72 23.93 19.35
N TYR A 59 16.08 24.11 20.50
CA TYR A 59 16.48 25.09 21.50
C TYR A 59 16.96 24.39 22.76
N ILE A 60 18.17 24.72 23.20
CA ILE A 60 18.76 24.22 24.44
C ILE A 60 18.79 25.35 25.46
N PRO A 61 18.09 25.23 26.59
CA PRO A 61 18.18 26.20 27.68
C PRO A 61 19.59 26.22 28.30
N GLN A 62 20.06 27.39 28.72
CA GLN A 62 21.40 27.60 29.29
C GLN A 62 21.69 26.76 30.56
N MET A 63 20.65 26.30 31.26
CA MET A 63 20.75 25.47 32.46
C MET A 63 20.43 23.99 32.22
N ALA A 64 20.52 23.52 30.97
CA ALA A 64 20.29 22.12 30.64
C ALA A 64 21.32 21.23 31.37
N LYS A 65 20.83 20.24 32.13
CA LYS A 65 21.65 19.20 32.77
C LYS A 65 22.19 18.23 31.71
N GLN A 66 23.05 17.30 32.10
CA GLN A 66 23.52 16.25 31.18
C GLN A 66 22.42 15.20 30.94
N GLY A 67 22.26 14.77 29.69
CA GLY A 67 21.27 13.76 29.27
C GLY A 67 19.89 14.21 28.73
N PRO A 68 19.56 15.49 28.49
CA PRO A 68 18.27 15.83 27.90
C PRO A 68 18.29 15.54 26.39
N THR A 69 17.32 14.75 25.93
CA THR A 69 16.97 14.68 24.51
C THR A 69 16.32 16.01 24.13
N VAL A 70 17.01 16.81 23.31
CA VAL A 70 16.58 18.17 22.93
C VAL A 70 15.58 18.12 21.77
N CYS A 71 15.81 17.22 20.83
CA CYS A 71 14.99 17.01 19.64
C CYS A 71 15.14 15.57 19.14
N GLN A 72 14.10 15.08 18.48
CA GLN A 72 14.12 13.84 17.71
C GLN A 72 13.65 14.15 16.29
N VAL A 73 14.34 13.58 15.31
CA VAL A 73 14.13 13.78 13.88
C VAL A 73 13.25 12.68 13.33
#